data_AF-A0AAE9XKC4-F1
#
_entry.id   AF-A0AAE9XKC4-F1
#
_cell.length_a   1.000
_cell.length_b   1.000
_cell.length_c   1.000
_cell.angle_alpha   90.00
_cell.angle_beta   90.00
_cell.angle_gamma   90.00
#
_symmetry.space_group_name_H-M   'P 1'
#
loop_
_entity.id
_entity.type
_entity.pdbx_description
1 polymer ?
#
loop_
_entity_poly.entity_id
_entity_poly.type
_entity_poly.pdbx_seq_one_letter_code
_entity_poly.pdbx_strand_id
1 'polypeptide(L)'
;MSNELVAERKVYLDFTPAILDMTNYDELKTEVEKYAARYKGLVFTRGEKTGANQARSELLALLNAIENERKEVKAVYNKPLKEFEEKIKALTQLIDEPLNDIREGLKVIEDAEKEEREIALNSLLTSKAEEVDISIDDIDKDPRWLNKGNWTSKLKPTGKFEEEVDAAITQAVKEKERKETELRILTEFCKAQDIESAGWVSQLEFKSALEIIDLINLERERKERLAAEQEQKRQEHDEFITRQQQATQEAEQFAEEMKATQQTILEPTVIYSASLKIYGTIEQLNALNDFIINQNMRVEEIQEDITEDLTIDDLPF
;
A
#
# COMPACT_ATOMS: atom_id res chain seq x y z
N MET A 1 -27.64 50.70 -10.10
CA MET A 1 -27.24 51.38 -8.86
C MET A 1 -26.16 52.37 -9.22
N SER A 2 -26.43 53.67 -9.02
CA SER A 2 -25.54 54.75 -9.42
C SER A 2 -24.28 54.74 -8.57
N ASN A 3 -23.12 54.78 -9.23
CA ASN A 3 -21.79 54.73 -8.62
C ASN A 3 -21.40 56.11 -8.05
N GLU A 4 -22.24 56.68 -7.19
CA GLU A 4 -22.09 58.06 -6.68
C GLU A 4 -20.99 58.21 -5.62
N LEU A 5 -20.38 57.11 -5.14
CA LEU A 5 -19.39 57.14 -4.07
C LEU A 5 -17.93 56.93 -4.51
N VAL A 6 -17.68 56.61 -5.78
CA VAL A 6 -16.35 56.20 -6.26
C VAL A 6 -15.46 57.39 -6.66
N ALA A 7 -16.04 58.55 -6.95
CA ALA A 7 -15.29 59.74 -7.32
C ALA A 7 -14.94 60.57 -6.07
N GLU A 8 -13.66 60.55 -5.67
CA GLU A 8 -13.00 61.56 -4.83
C GLU A 8 -13.24 61.58 -3.31
N ARG A 9 -13.26 60.43 -2.63
CA ARG A 9 -13.12 60.44 -1.16
C ARG A 9 -11.66 60.57 -0.74
N LYS A 10 -11.18 61.81 -0.63
CA LYS A 10 -9.94 62.12 0.09
C LYS A 10 -10.21 62.05 1.59
N VAL A 11 -9.40 61.28 2.33
CA VAL A 11 -9.38 61.38 3.80
C VAL A 11 -8.76 62.74 4.13
N TYR A 12 -9.58 63.69 4.55
CA TYR A 12 -9.09 64.97 5.06
C TYR A 12 -8.52 64.73 6.46
N LEU A 13 -7.21 64.82 6.56
CA LEU A 13 -6.46 64.64 7.79
C LEU A 13 -5.67 65.91 8.08
N ASP A 14 -6.06 66.61 9.13
CA ASP A 14 -5.28 67.73 9.67
C ASP A 14 -4.12 67.17 10.51
N PHE A 15 -3.06 66.74 9.82
CA PHE A 15 -1.87 66.17 10.44
C PHE A 15 -0.80 67.24 10.69
N THR A 16 -0.49 67.47 11.96
CA THR A 16 0.68 68.24 12.37
C THR A 16 1.76 67.30 12.93
N PRO A 17 2.98 67.28 12.36
CA PRO A 17 4.06 66.48 12.90
C PRO A 17 4.37 66.87 14.35
N ALA A 18 4.57 65.86 15.20
CA ALA A 18 4.99 66.08 16.58
C ALA A 18 6.43 66.64 16.63
N ILE A 19 6.62 67.76 17.33
CA ILE A 19 7.93 68.31 17.65
C ILE A 19 8.30 67.85 19.07
N LEU A 20 9.38 67.09 19.20
CA LEU A 20 9.93 66.63 20.48
C LEU A 20 11.23 67.39 20.74
N ASP A 21 11.19 68.36 21.64
CA ASP A 21 12.36 69.11 22.08
C ASP A 21 12.58 68.90 23.59
N MET A 22 13.77 68.40 23.94
CA MET A 22 14.15 68.12 25.33
C MET A 22 15.04 69.25 25.84
N THR A 23 14.41 70.35 26.23
CA THR A 23 15.08 71.61 26.59
C THR A 23 16.01 71.49 27.80
N ASN A 24 15.78 70.51 28.68
CA ASN A 24 16.59 70.24 29.86
C ASN A 24 17.60 69.09 29.68
N TYR A 25 17.85 68.63 28.45
CA TYR A 25 18.71 67.47 28.20
C TYR A 25 20.11 67.62 28.79
N ASP A 26 20.76 68.77 28.58
CA ASP A 26 22.13 68.99 29.05
C ASP A 26 22.23 69.05 30.58
N GLU A 27 21.22 69.62 31.23
CA GLU A 27 21.13 69.68 32.69
C GLU A 27 20.89 68.26 33.27
N LEU A 28 19.91 67.54 32.73
CA LEU A 28 19.59 66.18 33.16
C LEU A 28 20.76 65.23 32.92
N LYS A 29 21.43 65.33 31.77
CA LYS A 29 22.62 64.54 31.45
C LYS A 29 23.72 64.79 32.47
N THR A 30 23.99 66.05 32.79
CA THR A 30 25.01 66.42 33.78
C THR A 30 24.67 65.87 35.18
N GLU A 31 23.41 65.92 35.57
CA GLU A 31 22.95 65.37 36.85
C GLU A 31 23.07 63.84 36.91
N VAL A 32 22.60 63.14 35.86
CA VAL A 32 22.68 61.68 35.73
C VAL A 32 24.15 61.23 35.70
N GLU A 33 25.03 61.93 34.99
CA GLU A 33 26.47 61.64 34.95
C GLU A 33 27.12 61.80 36.33
N LYS A 34 26.81 62.88 37.06
CA LYS A 34 27.29 63.09 38.44
C LYS A 34 26.78 62.01 39.38
N TYR A 35 25.51 61.62 39.25
CA TYR A 35 24.90 60.59 40.08
C TYR A 35 25.50 59.20 39.80
N ALA A 36 25.65 58.83 38.52
CA ALA A 36 26.26 57.57 38.10
C ALA A 36 27.75 57.48 38.48
N ALA A 37 28.48 58.60 38.43
CA ALA A 37 29.89 58.65 38.81
C ALA A 37 30.14 58.26 40.28
N ARG A 38 29.18 58.50 41.18
CA ARG A 38 29.28 58.09 42.61
C ARG A 38 29.39 56.57 42.78
N TYR A 39 28.87 55.82 41.82
CA TYR A 39 28.83 54.36 41.86
C TYR A 39 29.81 53.70 40.88
N LYS A 40 30.49 54.49 40.04
CA LYS A 40 31.42 54.01 39.02
C LYS A 40 32.76 53.61 39.64
N GLY A 41 33.18 52.36 39.44
CA GLY A 41 34.48 51.87 39.91
C GLY A 41 34.52 51.41 41.37
N LEU A 42 33.36 51.32 42.04
CA LEU A 42 33.28 50.73 43.38
C LEU A 42 33.50 49.21 43.32
N VAL A 43 34.43 48.71 44.13
CA VAL A 43 34.68 47.27 44.33
C VAL A 43 34.00 46.85 45.62
N PHE A 44 32.86 46.16 45.51
CA PHE A 44 32.11 45.73 46.69
C PHE A 44 32.69 44.43 47.29
N THR A 45 32.92 44.43 48.60
CA THR A 45 33.31 43.24 49.35
C THR A 45 32.10 42.48 49.92
N ARG A 46 32.28 41.25 50.42
CA ARG A 46 31.17 40.40 50.91
C ARG A 46 30.37 41.04 52.06
N GLY A 47 30.99 41.91 52.86
CA GLY A 47 30.34 42.63 53.96
C GLY A 47 29.47 43.82 53.52
N GLU A 48 29.63 44.31 52.29
CA GLU A 48 28.97 45.52 51.78
C GLU A 48 27.76 45.20 50.87
N LYS A 49 27.34 43.93 50.83
CA LYS A 49 26.27 43.42 49.98
C LYS A 49 24.96 44.23 50.09
N THR A 50 24.61 44.67 51.30
CA THR A 50 23.39 45.46 51.54
C THR A 50 23.48 46.83 50.86
N GLY A 51 24.61 47.53 51.01
CA GLY A 51 24.83 48.82 50.36
C GLY A 51 24.92 48.70 48.83
N ALA A 52 25.55 47.64 48.32
CA ALA A 52 25.62 47.36 46.89
C ALA A 52 24.23 47.13 46.27
N ASN A 53 23.36 46.39 46.96
CA ASN A 53 21.98 46.19 46.54
C ASN A 53 21.16 47.48 46.58
N GLN A 54 21.37 48.33 47.59
CA GLN A 54 20.71 49.63 47.67
C GLN A 54 21.13 50.54 46.49
N ALA A 55 22.43 50.68 46.25
CA ALA A 55 22.96 51.46 45.12
C ALA A 55 22.42 50.96 43.77
N ARG A 56 22.34 49.63 43.57
CA ARG A 56 21.73 49.02 42.38
C ARG A 56 20.27 49.42 42.24
N SER A 57 19.48 49.31 43.31
CA SER A 57 18.06 49.66 43.28
C SER A 57 17.85 51.14 42.97
N GLU A 58 18.67 52.03 43.52
CA GLU A 58 18.59 53.47 43.24
C GLU A 58 18.93 53.81 41.78
N LEU A 59 19.98 53.19 41.21
CA LEU A 59 20.30 53.34 39.78
C LEU A 59 19.20 52.80 38.86
N LEU A 60 18.61 51.66 39.23
CA LEU A 60 17.47 51.10 38.49
C LEU A 60 16.23 51.99 38.60
N ALA A 61 15.98 52.61 39.76
CA ALA A 61 14.88 53.55 39.93
C ALA A 61 15.04 54.78 39.02
N LEU A 62 16.24 55.36 38.94
CA LEU A 62 16.54 56.47 38.04
C LEU A 62 16.39 56.07 36.56
N LEU A 63 16.92 54.90 36.16
CA LEU A 63 16.76 54.38 34.80
C LEU A 63 15.29 54.20 34.44
N ASN A 64 14.52 53.58 35.33
CA ASN A 64 13.09 53.35 35.12
C ASN A 64 12.30 54.65 35.04
N ALA A 65 12.65 55.67 35.82
CA ALA A 65 11.99 56.99 35.75
C ALA A 65 12.15 57.61 34.36
N ILE A 66 13.37 57.67 33.82
CA ILE A 66 13.66 58.21 32.48
C ILE A 66 12.94 57.40 31.39
N GLU A 67 12.98 56.07 31.51
CA GLU A 67 12.34 55.17 30.55
C GLU A 67 10.80 55.25 30.60
N ASN A 68 10.23 55.50 31.78
CA ASN A 68 8.80 55.71 31.95
C ASN A 68 8.35 57.02 31.31
N GLU A 69 9.06 58.14 31.52
CA GLU A 69 8.78 59.40 30.83
C GLU A 69 8.77 59.22 29.30
N ARG A 70 9.77 58.51 28.75
CA ARG A 70 9.80 58.17 27.31
C ARG A 70 8.56 57.38 26.87
N LYS A 71 8.12 56.40 27.68
CA LYS A 71 6.94 55.58 27.39
C LYS A 71 5.65 56.39 27.48
N GLU A 72 5.52 57.28 28.45
CA GLU A 72 4.37 58.16 28.63
C GLU A 72 4.23 59.12 27.45
N VAL A 73 5.32 59.80 27.08
CA VAL A 73 5.36 60.65 25.89
C VAL A 73 4.94 59.86 24.65
N LYS A 74 5.52 58.68 24.42
CA LYS A 74 5.14 57.80 23.30
C LYS A 74 3.65 57.40 23.33
N ALA A 75 3.11 57.11 24.51
CA ALA A 75 1.70 56.73 24.65
C ALA A 75 0.76 57.88 24.28
N VAL A 76 1.11 59.12 24.65
CA VAL A 76 0.34 60.33 24.30
C VAL A 76 0.26 60.51 22.77
N TYR A 77 1.36 60.35 22.04
CA TYR A 77 1.35 60.48 20.57
C TYR A 77 0.73 59.27 19.85
N ASN A 78 0.87 58.08 20.40
CA ASN A 78 0.25 56.89 19.81
C ASN A 78 -1.27 56.87 19.99
N LYS A 79 -1.82 57.56 20.99
CA LYS A 79 -3.26 57.65 21.21
C LYS A 79 -4.04 58.22 20.01
N PRO A 80 -3.74 59.42 19.48
CA PRO A 80 -4.44 59.95 18.30
C PRO A 80 -4.21 59.10 17.04
N LEU A 81 -3.02 58.49 16.88
CA LEU A 81 -2.77 57.55 15.79
C LEU A 81 -3.70 56.33 15.88
N LYS A 82 -3.80 55.72 17.07
CA LYS A 82 -4.67 54.56 17.29
C LYS A 82 -6.15 54.91 17.05
N GLU A 83 -6.60 56.06 17.55
CA GLU A 83 -7.97 56.54 17.30
C GLU A 83 -8.23 56.77 15.80
N PHE A 84 -7.25 57.27 15.06
CA PHE A 84 -7.34 57.40 13.60
C PHE A 84 -7.42 56.03 12.90
N GLU A 85 -6.54 55.10 13.25
CA GLU A 85 -6.55 53.73 12.71
C GLU A 85 -7.87 53.00 13.01
N GLU A 86 -8.41 53.16 14.23
CA GLU A 86 -9.71 52.59 14.62
C GLU A 86 -10.85 53.18 13.79
N LYS A 87 -10.85 54.49 13.52
CA LYS A 87 -11.84 55.14 12.64
C LYS A 87 -11.74 54.64 11.21
N ILE A 88 -10.54 54.52 10.65
CA ILE A 88 -10.33 53.97 9.30
C ILE A 88 -10.79 52.51 9.24
N LYS A 89 -10.43 51.70 10.25
CA LYS A 89 -10.84 50.30 10.33
C LYS A 89 -12.36 50.16 10.37
N ALA A 90 -13.04 50.95 11.20
CA ALA A 90 -14.50 50.96 11.27
C ALA A 90 -15.11 51.30 9.90
N LEU A 91 -14.58 52.31 9.19
CA LEU A 91 -15.04 52.64 7.84
C LEU A 91 -14.81 51.50 6.84
N THR A 92 -13.67 50.82 6.89
CA THR A 92 -13.39 49.68 6.00
C THR A 92 -14.29 48.49 6.30
N GLN A 93 -14.60 48.24 7.58
CA GLN A 93 -15.48 47.14 7.99
C GLN A 93 -16.92 47.33 7.50
N LEU A 94 -17.42 48.58 7.48
CA LEU A 94 -18.74 48.90 6.91
C LEU A 94 -18.85 48.57 5.41
N ILE A 95 -17.72 48.48 4.70
CA ILE A 95 -17.69 48.09 3.28
C ILE A 95 -17.44 46.59 3.15
N ASP A 96 -16.59 46.03 4.01
CA ASP A 96 -16.21 44.62 3.95
C ASP A 96 -17.40 43.69 4.18
N GLU A 97 -18.30 44.02 5.12
CA GLU A 97 -19.51 43.24 5.40
C GLU A 97 -20.41 43.09 4.15
N PRO A 98 -20.96 44.16 3.54
CA PRO A 98 -21.79 44.01 2.34
C PRO A 98 -21.02 43.49 1.14
N LEU A 99 -19.70 43.71 1.05
CA LEU A 99 -18.87 43.13 0.00
C LEU A 99 -18.81 41.60 0.11
N ASN A 100 -18.67 41.08 1.32
CA ASN A 100 -18.66 39.64 1.58
C ASN A 100 -20.05 39.04 1.32
N ASP A 101 -21.13 39.70 1.73
CA ASP A 101 -22.50 39.27 1.39
C ASP A 101 -22.71 39.17 -0.13
N ILE A 102 -22.23 40.16 -0.90
CA ILE A 102 -22.30 40.13 -2.37
C ILE A 102 -21.48 38.97 -2.94
N ARG A 103 -20.27 38.73 -2.41
CA ARG A 103 -19.42 37.61 -2.86
C ARG A 103 -20.09 36.26 -2.61
N GLU A 104 -20.67 36.07 -1.43
CA GLU A 104 -21.39 34.85 -1.08
C GLU A 104 -22.64 34.67 -1.94
N GLY A 105 -23.43 35.74 -2.13
CA GLY A 105 -24.59 35.73 -3.01
C GLY A 105 -24.24 35.39 -4.46
N LEU A 106 -23.15 35.97 -4.99
CA LEU A 106 -22.67 35.65 -6.34
C LEU A 106 -22.22 34.19 -6.45
N LYS A 107 -21.53 33.66 -5.43
CA LYS A 107 -21.12 32.26 -5.42
C LYS A 107 -22.31 31.31 -5.45
N VAL A 108 -23.35 31.59 -4.66
CA VAL A 108 -24.60 30.79 -4.67
C VAL A 108 -25.25 30.79 -6.06
N ILE A 109 -25.27 31.93 -6.74
CA ILE A 109 -25.79 32.03 -8.12
C ILE A 109 -24.91 31.25 -9.10
N GLU A 110 -23.58 31.39 -9.02
CA GLU A 110 -22.64 30.67 -9.89
C GLU A 110 -22.71 29.15 -9.73
N ASP A 111 -22.89 28.67 -8.48
CA ASP A 111 -23.08 27.27 -8.16
C ASP A 111 -24.43 26.75 -8.69
N ALA A 112 -25.51 27.52 -8.53
CA ALA A 112 -26.83 27.18 -9.09
C ALA A 112 -26.79 27.14 -10.64
N GLU A 113 -26.18 28.14 -11.30
CA GLU A 113 -25.99 28.13 -12.76
C GLU A 113 -25.16 26.91 -13.22
N LYS A 114 -24.25 26.41 -12.38
CA LYS A 114 -23.43 25.23 -12.69
C LYS A 114 -24.24 23.95 -12.58
N GLU A 115 -25.07 23.83 -11.57
CA GLU A 115 -26.01 22.71 -11.41
C GLU A 115 -27.02 22.67 -12.57
N GLU A 116 -27.57 23.82 -12.98
CA GLU A 116 -28.43 23.91 -14.16
C GLU A 116 -27.74 23.42 -15.44
N ARG A 117 -26.46 23.78 -15.62
CA ARG A 117 -25.63 23.28 -16.74
C ARG A 117 -25.38 21.77 -16.64
N GLU A 118 -25.22 21.22 -15.45
CA GLU A 118 -25.05 19.78 -15.24
C GLU A 118 -26.33 19.00 -15.60
N ILE A 119 -27.49 19.51 -15.21
CA ILE A 119 -28.79 18.95 -15.60
C ILE A 119 -28.96 19.00 -17.12
N ALA A 120 -28.65 20.15 -17.75
CA ALA A 120 -28.72 20.29 -19.20
C ALA A 120 -27.74 19.35 -19.93
N LEU A 121 -26.53 19.17 -19.40
CA LEU A 121 -25.53 18.24 -19.92
C LEU A 121 -26.01 16.80 -19.85
N ASN A 122 -26.51 16.38 -18.69
CA ASN A 122 -27.03 15.02 -18.53
C ASN A 122 -28.21 14.79 -19.48
N SER A 123 -29.13 15.74 -19.62
CA SER A 123 -30.23 15.63 -20.60
C SER A 123 -29.74 15.53 -22.05
N LEU A 124 -28.72 16.28 -22.44
CA LEU A 124 -28.11 16.22 -23.77
C LEU A 124 -27.47 14.84 -24.01
N LEU A 125 -26.67 14.37 -23.04
CA LEU A 125 -26.01 13.07 -23.12
C LEU A 125 -27.01 11.93 -23.15
N THR A 126 -28.05 11.93 -22.30
CA THR A 126 -29.12 10.93 -22.33
C THR A 126 -29.74 10.86 -23.73
N SER A 127 -30.16 11.99 -24.29
CA SER A 127 -30.82 12.02 -25.59
C SER A 127 -29.94 11.49 -26.71
N LYS A 128 -28.65 11.82 -26.73
CA LYS A 128 -27.73 11.35 -27.77
C LYS A 128 -27.27 9.91 -27.54
N ALA A 129 -27.14 9.48 -26.29
CA ALA A 129 -26.73 8.13 -25.91
C ALA A 129 -27.82 7.09 -26.21
N GLU A 130 -29.10 7.45 -26.01
CA GLU A 130 -30.25 6.62 -26.39
C GLU A 130 -30.31 6.35 -27.90
N GLU A 131 -29.86 7.29 -28.73
CA GLU A 131 -29.83 7.12 -30.19
C GLU A 131 -28.82 6.06 -30.65
N VAL A 132 -27.74 5.86 -29.89
CA VAL A 132 -26.63 4.96 -30.24
C VAL A 132 -26.49 3.75 -29.29
N ASP A 133 -27.49 3.51 -28.44
CA ASP A 133 -27.52 2.41 -27.45
C ASP A 133 -26.26 2.35 -26.56
N ILE A 134 -25.82 3.50 -26.02
CA ILE A 134 -24.68 3.55 -25.10
C ILE A 134 -25.10 4.02 -23.71
N SER A 135 -24.44 3.53 -22.66
CA SER A 135 -24.64 4.07 -21.31
C SER A 135 -23.97 5.44 -21.21
N ILE A 136 -24.59 6.36 -20.49
CA ILE A 136 -23.99 7.67 -20.18
C ILE A 136 -22.70 7.51 -19.36
N ASP A 137 -22.61 6.45 -18.56
CA ASP A 137 -21.44 6.16 -17.73
C ASP A 137 -20.23 5.68 -18.55
N ASP A 138 -20.45 5.20 -19.78
CA ASP A 138 -19.38 4.82 -20.71
C ASP A 138 -18.80 6.03 -21.47
N ILE A 139 -19.44 7.20 -21.36
CA ILE A 139 -18.98 8.44 -21.99
C ILE A 139 -18.01 9.16 -21.05
N ASP A 140 -16.80 9.43 -21.54
CA ASP A 140 -15.82 10.24 -20.80
C ASP A 140 -16.25 11.72 -20.78
N LYS A 141 -16.55 12.24 -19.59
CA LYS A 141 -17.07 13.60 -19.39
C LYS A 141 -15.93 14.53 -18.97
N ASP A 142 -15.57 15.51 -19.80
CA ASP A 142 -14.57 16.53 -19.40
C ASP A 142 -15.20 17.53 -18.41
N PRO A 143 -14.62 17.76 -17.22
CA PRO A 143 -15.09 18.77 -16.26
C PRO A 143 -15.26 20.18 -16.86
N ARG A 144 -14.52 20.51 -17.92
CA ARG A 144 -14.61 21.79 -18.65
C ARG A 144 -15.92 21.95 -19.42
N TRP A 145 -16.66 20.88 -19.66
CA TRP A 145 -17.95 20.94 -20.36
C TRP A 145 -18.96 21.83 -19.65
N LEU A 146 -18.87 21.94 -18.33
CA LEU A 146 -19.72 22.84 -17.55
C LEU A 146 -19.29 24.31 -17.65
N ASN A 147 -18.19 24.68 -18.31
CA ASN A 147 -17.78 26.08 -18.39
C ASN A 147 -18.82 26.95 -19.12
N LYS A 148 -19.07 28.15 -18.60
CA LYS A 148 -20.07 29.10 -19.15
C LYS A 148 -19.92 29.34 -20.66
N GLY A 149 -18.70 29.34 -21.20
CA GLY A 149 -18.44 29.55 -22.63
C GLY A 149 -18.99 28.45 -23.55
N ASN A 150 -19.24 27.26 -23.02
CA ASN A 150 -19.78 26.13 -23.79
C ASN A 150 -21.30 26.16 -23.92
N TRP A 151 -21.97 27.00 -23.13
CA TRP A 151 -23.41 27.10 -23.03
C TRP A 151 -23.91 28.47 -23.44
N THR A 152 -25.05 28.50 -24.13
CA THR A 152 -25.78 29.74 -24.37
C THR A 152 -26.58 30.16 -23.13
N SER A 153 -27.07 31.40 -23.11
CA SER A 153 -27.94 31.89 -22.03
C SER A 153 -29.26 31.12 -21.88
N LYS A 154 -29.61 30.26 -22.84
CA LYS A 154 -30.78 29.38 -22.79
C LYS A 154 -30.41 27.93 -22.46
N LEU A 155 -29.23 27.69 -21.90
CA LEU A 155 -28.70 26.36 -21.57
C LEU A 155 -28.66 25.39 -22.77
N LYS A 156 -28.47 25.93 -23.99
CA LYS A 156 -28.17 25.11 -25.17
C LYS A 156 -26.66 25.02 -25.38
N PRO A 157 -26.12 23.86 -25.78
CA PRO A 157 -24.71 23.74 -26.13
C PRO A 157 -24.39 24.66 -27.32
N THR A 158 -23.16 25.20 -27.34
CA THR A 158 -22.62 25.85 -28.53
C THR A 158 -22.24 24.80 -29.58
N GLY A 159 -22.19 25.18 -30.86
CA GLY A 159 -21.86 24.21 -31.93
C GLY A 159 -20.53 23.49 -31.72
N LYS A 160 -19.48 24.21 -31.28
CA LYS A 160 -18.18 23.60 -30.96
C LYS A 160 -18.28 22.61 -29.81
N PHE A 161 -19.04 22.96 -28.77
CA PHE A 161 -19.21 22.08 -27.63
C PHE A 161 -20.04 20.85 -28.00
N GLU A 162 -21.06 21.01 -28.86
CA GLU A 162 -21.83 19.88 -29.36
C GLU A 162 -20.97 18.91 -30.19
N GLU A 163 -20.07 19.42 -31.05
CA GLU A 163 -19.08 18.60 -31.77
C GLU A 163 -18.15 17.81 -30.81
N GLU A 164 -17.73 18.42 -29.70
CA GLU A 164 -16.91 17.73 -28.67
C GLU A 164 -17.69 16.60 -27.98
N VAL A 165 -18.96 16.85 -27.65
CA VAL A 165 -19.85 15.84 -27.07
C VAL A 165 -20.09 14.69 -28.06
N ASP A 166 -20.34 15.01 -29.33
CA ASP A 166 -20.55 14.01 -30.38
C ASP A 166 -19.29 13.15 -30.62
N ALA A 167 -18.10 13.77 -30.55
CA ALA A 167 -16.83 13.07 -30.64
C ALA A 167 -16.63 12.10 -29.47
N ALA A 168 -16.95 12.52 -28.23
CA ALA A 168 -16.88 11.66 -27.05
C ALA A 168 -17.83 10.47 -27.14
N ILE A 169 -19.07 10.68 -27.60
CA ILE A 169 -20.05 9.61 -27.83
C ILE A 169 -19.55 8.65 -28.90
N THR A 170 -19.05 9.16 -30.02
CA THR A 170 -18.48 8.33 -31.10
C THR A 170 -17.33 7.47 -30.60
N GLN A 171 -16.48 8.02 -29.72
CA GLN A 171 -15.38 7.27 -29.12
C GLN A 171 -15.88 6.17 -28.18
N ALA A 172 -16.89 6.46 -27.37
CA ALA A 172 -17.51 5.47 -26.49
C ALA A 172 -18.16 4.32 -27.29
N VAL A 173 -18.83 4.63 -28.42
CA VAL A 173 -19.41 3.61 -29.32
C VAL A 173 -18.33 2.70 -29.88
N LYS A 174 -17.23 3.26 -30.39
CA LYS A 174 -16.09 2.47 -30.89
C LYS A 174 -15.49 1.57 -29.81
N GLU A 175 -15.43 2.06 -28.58
CA GLU A 175 -14.92 1.29 -27.45
C GLU A 175 -15.83 0.11 -27.10
N LYS A 176 -17.15 0.32 -27.08
CA LYS A 176 -18.15 -0.74 -26.91
C LYS A 176 -18.02 -1.80 -28.00
N GLU A 177 -18.02 -1.39 -29.27
CA GLU A 177 -17.87 -2.30 -30.42
C GLU A 177 -16.55 -3.10 -30.38
N ARG A 178 -15.45 -2.45 -29.95
CA ARG A 178 -14.16 -3.12 -29.77
C ARG A 178 -14.26 -4.22 -28.71
N LYS A 179 -14.79 -3.90 -27.53
CA LYS A 179 -14.98 -4.87 -26.44
C LYS A 179 -15.89 -6.03 -26.84
N GLU A 180 -17.00 -5.76 -27.53
CA GLU A 180 -17.89 -6.79 -28.06
C GLU A 180 -17.21 -7.68 -29.09
N THR A 181 -16.40 -7.09 -29.97
CA THR A 181 -15.64 -7.85 -30.98
C THR A 181 -14.59 -8.74 -30.33
N GLU A 182 -13.83 -8.22 -29.37
CA GLU A 182 -12.83 -8.98 -28.63
C GLU A 182 -13.47 -10.12 -27.82
N LEU A 183 -14.60 -9.85 -27.16
CA LEU A 183 -15.39 -10.85 -26.44
C LEU A 183 -15.86 -11.97 -27.39
N ARG A 184 -16.36 -11.60 -28.57
CA ARG A 184 -16.81 -12.56 -29.58
C ARG A 184 -15.66 -13.42 -30.09
N ILE A 185 -14.52 -12.82 -30.44
CA ILE A 185 -13.31 -13.54 -30.89
C ILE A 185 -12.88 -14.57 -29.85
N LEU A 186 -12.76 -14.15 -28.58
CA LEU A 186 -12.35 -15.03 -27.50
C LEU A 186 -13.36 -16.15 -27.26
N THR A 187 -14.66 -15.83 -27.26
CA THR A 187 -15.73 -16.81 -27.02
C THR A 187 -15.81 -17.84 -28.14
N GLU A 188 -15.72 -17.41 -29.40
CA GLU A 188 -15.70 -18.31 -30.57
C GLU A 188 -14.45 -19.20 -30.55
N PHE A 189 -13.29 -18.65 -30.20
CA PHE A 189 -12.05 -19.42 -30.06
C PHE A 189 -12.15 -20.48 -28.96
N CYS A 190 -12.57 -20.10 -27.75
CA CYS A 190 -12.73 -21.03 -26.63
C CYS A 190 -13.72 -22.14 -26.98
N LYS A 191 -14.86 -21.81 -27.63
CA LYS A 191 -15.84 -22.80 -28.09
C LYS A 191 -15.27 -23.76 -29.13
N ALA A 192 -14.45 -23.28 -30.07
CA ALA A 192 -13.81 -24.14 -31.07
C ALA A 192 -12.79 -25.11 -30.47
N GLN A 193 -12.21 -24.77 -29.31
CA GLN A 193 -11.23 -25.58 -28.60
C GLN A 193 -11.83 -26.38 -27.42
N ASP A 194 -13.15 -26.34 -27.23
CA ASP A 194 -13.86 -26.94 -26.08
C ASP A 194 -13.30 -26.48 -24.72
N ILE A 195 -12.95 -25.19 -24.62
CA ILE A 195 -12.42 -24.54 -23.42
C ILE A 195 -13.51 -23.66 -22.80
N GLU A 196 -13.63 -23.68 -21.48
CA GLU A 196 -14.52 -22.79 -20.75
C GLU A 196 -14.05 -21.33 -20.86
N SER A 197 -14.90 -20.44 -21.39
CA SER A 197 -14.54 -19.05 -21.68
C SER A 197 -14.59 -18.12 -20.47
N ALA A 198 -15.39 -18.44 -19.44
CA ALA A 198 -15.71 -17.52 -18.34
C ALA A 198 -14.47 -16.97 -17.62
N GLY A 199 -13.48 -17.82 -17.32
CA GLY A 199 -12.25 -17.40 -16.64
C GLY A 199 -11.31 -16.54 -17.49
N TRP A 200 -11.41 -16.64 -18.81
CA TRP A 200 -10.59 -15.88 -19.76
C TRP A 200 -11.22 -14.53 -20.12
N VAL A 201 -12.56 -14.46 -20.16
CA VAL A 201 -13.29 -13.22 -20.45
C VAL A 201 -12.97 -12.10 -19.46
N SER A 202 -12.78 -12.41 -18.17
CA SER A 202 -12.37 -11.40 -17.18
C SER A 202 -11.00 -10.76 -17.47
N GLN A 203 -10.15 -11.40 -18.27
CA GLN A 203 -8.85 -10.85 -18.64
C GLN A 203 -8.94 -9.83 -19.78
N LEU A 204 -10.07 -9.76 -20.51
CA LEU A 204 -10.29 -8.80 -21.59
C LEU A 204 -10.33 -7.34 -21.11
N GLU A 205 -10.45 -7.11 -19.81
CA GLU A 205 -10.35 -5.76 -19.24
C GLU A 205 -8.92 -5.20 -19.34
N PHE A 206 -7.90 -6.08 -19.32
CA PHE A 206 -6.49 -5.68 -19.26
C PHE A 206 -5.67 -6.13 -20.47
N LYS A 207 -6.14 -7.13 -21.22
CA LYS A 207 -5.43 -7.75 -22.34
C LYS A 207 -6.33 -7.86 -23.56
N SER A 208 -5.72 -7.85 -24.74
CA SER A 208 -6.46 -8.09 -25.97
C SER A 208 -6.89 -9.55 -26.10
N ALA A 209 -7.96 -9.82 -26.84
CA ALA A 209 -8.38 -11.18 -27.16
C ALA A 209 -7.26 -12.05 -27.75
N LEU A 210 -6.39 -11.47 -28.61
CA LEU A 210 -5.27 -12.19 -29.22
C LEU A 210 -4.23 -12.63 -28.19
N GLU A 211 -3.86 -11.76 -27.25
CA GLU A 211 -2.92 -12.11 -26.17
C GLU A 211 -3.47 -13.23 -25.29
N ILE A 212 -4.77 -13.19 -25.00
CA ILE A 212 -5.42 -14.25 -24.21
C ILE A 212 -5.41 -15.57 -24.99
N ILE A 213 -5.69 -15.54 -26.29
CA ILE A 213 -5.61 -16.71 -27.17
C ILE A 213 -4.20 -17.32 -27.17
N ASP A 214 -3.16 -16.49 -27.26
CA ASP A 214 -1.77 -16.95 -27.21
C ASP A 214 -1.45 -17.62 -25.86
N LEU A 215 -1.95 -17.07 -24.75
CA LEU A 215 -1.81 -17.67 -23.41
C LEU A 215 -2.52 -19.01 -23.31
N ILE A 216 -3.75 -19.12 -23.83
CA ILE A 216 -4.50 -20.38 -23.86
C ILE A 216 -3.72 -21.45 -24.65
N ASN A 217 -3.21 -21.10 -25.83
CA ASN A 217 -2.42 -22.00 -26.65
C ASN A 217 -1.15 -22.48 -25.94
N LEU A 218 -0.42 -21.55 -25.30
CA LEU A 218 0.78 -21.85 -24.54
C LEU A 218 0.50 -22.78 -23.34
N GLU A 219 -0.58 -22.53 -22.61
CA GLU A 219 -0.95 -23.36 -21.46
C GLU A 219 -1.36 -24.78 -21.89
N ARG A 220 -2.03 -24.90 -23.03
CA ARG A 220 -2.33 -26.20 -23.63
C ARG A 220 -1.06 -26.95 -24.05
N GLU A 221 -0.18 -26.32 -24.81
CA GLU A 221 1.08 -26.94 -25.24
C GLU A 221 1.91 -27.42 -24.04
N ARG A 222 1.93 -26.63 -22.97
CA ARG A 222 2.59 -27.02 -21.71
C ARG A 222 1.91 -28.24 -21.08
N LYS A 223 0.58 -28.29 -21.03
CA LYS A 223 -0.17 -29.46 -20.52
C LYS A 223 0.08 -30.71 -21.34
N GLU A 224 0.06 -30.61 -22.66
CA GLU A 224 0.32 -31.73 -23.58
C GLU A 224 1.73 -32.28 -23.41
N ARG A 225 2.73 -31.40 -23.33
CA ARG A 225 4.12 -31.80 -23.06
C ARG A 225 4.27 -32.54 -21.72
N LEU A 226 3.65 -32.02 -20.66
CA LEU A 226 3.69 -32.65 -19.34
C LEU A 226 2.97 -34.00 -19.33
N ALA A 227 1.82 -34.11 -20.02
CA ALA A 227 1.09 -35.37 -20.14
C ALA A 227 1.88 -36.42 -20.94
N ALA A 228 2.54 -36.00 -22.04
CA ALA A 228 3.42 -36.87 -22.82
C ALA A 228 4.63 -37.36 -22.00
N GLU A 229 5.26 -36.48 -21.23
CA GLU A 229 6.37 -36.86 -20.33
C GLU A 229 5.90 -37.82 -19.23
N GLN A 230 4.72 -37.61 -18.65
CA GLN A 230 4.15 -38.51 -17.65
C GLN A 230 3.81 -39.88 -18.24
N GLU A 231 3.28 -39.92 -19.47
CA GLU A 231 2.98 -41.17 -20.16
C GLU A 231 4.25 -41.95 -20.51
N GLN A 232 5.31 -41.27 -20.98
CA GLN A 232 6.61 -41.90 -21.19
C GLN A 232 7.17 -42.51 -19.90
N LYS A 233 7.11 -41.80 -18.78
CA LYS A 233 7.55 -42.32 -17.48
C LYS A 233 6.72 -43.52 -17.01
N ARG A 234 5.41 -43.54 -17.28
CA ARG A 234 4.55 -44.70 -16.99
C ARG A 234 4.95 -45.92 -17.82
N GLN A 235 5.15 -45.74 -19.12
CA GLN A 235 5.58 -46.81 -20.02
C GLN A 235 6.95 -47.38 -19.64
N GLU A 236 7.94 -46.51 -19.36
CA GLU A 236 9.25 -46.93 -18.87
C GLU A 236 9.17 -47.71 -17.55
N HIS A 237 8.29 -47.29 -16.63
CA HIS A 237 8.06 -47.98 -15.38
C HIS A 237 7.42 -49.36 -15.59
N ASP A 238 6.37 -49.45 -16.40
CA ASP A 238 5.68 -50.72 -16.70
C ASP A 238 6.60 -51.71 -17.43
N GLU A 239 7.42 -51.23 -18.37
CA GLU A 239 8.45 -52.05 -19.03
C GLU A 239 9.52 -52.53 -18.05
N PHE A 240 9.94 -51.69 -17.10
CA PHE A 240 10.89 -52.07 -16.06
C PHE A 240 10.33 -53.18 -15.16
N ILE A 241 9.07 -53.03 -14.71
CA ILE A 241 8.39 -54.06 -13.89
C ILE A 241 8.23 -55.37 -14.67
N THR A 242 7.85 -55.31 -15.95
CA THR A 242 7.70 -56.50 -16.80
C THR A 242 9.03 -57.23 -17.00
N ARG A 243 10.13 -56.48 -17.26
CA ARG A 243 11.49 -57.05 -17.35
C ARG A 243 11.92 -57.70 -16.04
N GLN A 244 11.59 -57.08 -14.91
CA GLN A 244 11.92 -57.62 -13.60
C GLN A 244 11.15 -58.92 -13.34
N GLN A 245 9.85 -58.96 -13.65
CA GLN A 245 9.02 -60.16 -13.52
C GLN A 245 9.50 -61.32 -14.41
N GLN A 246 9.84 -61.03 -15.67
CA GLN A 246 10.43 -62.03 -16.58
C GLN A 246 11.76 -62.55 -16.04
N ALA A 247 12.65 -61.68 -15.55
CA ALA A 247 13.91 -62.11 -14.95
C ALA A 247 13.71 -63.01 -13.71
N THR A 248 12.71 -62.74 -12.86
CA THR A 248 12.34 -63.64 -11.76
C THR A 248 11.77 -64.97 -12.24
N GLN A 249 10.91 -64.98 -13.27
CA GLN A 249 10.36 -66.23 -13.83
C GLN A 249 11.43 -67.08 -14.52
N GLU A 250 12.35 -66.47 -15.27
CA GLU A 250 13.50 -67.17 -15.85
C GLU A 250 14.42 -67.74 -14.76
N ALA A 251 14.65 -67.00 -13.67
CA ALA A 251 15.41 -67.50 -12.53
C ALA A 251 14.70 -68.67 -11.81
N GLU A 252 13.37 -68.62 -11.68
CA GLU A 252 12.56 -69.72 -11.13
C GLU A 252 12.57 -70.96 -12.03
N GLN A 253 12.42 -70.79 -13.35
CA GLN A 253 12.50 -71.89 -14.32
C GLN A 253 13.90 -72.51 -14.36
N PHE A 254 14.96 -71.70 -14.31
CA PHE A 254 16.34 -72.20 -14.19
C PHE A 254 16.56 -72.98 -12.88
N ALA A 255 15.97 -72.52 -11.78
CA ALA A 255 16.01 -73.24 -10.50
C ALA A 255 15.21 -74.56 -10.54
N GLU A 256 14.11 -74.62 -11.30
CA GLU A 256 13.34 -75.85 -11.53
C GLU A 256 14.04 -76.84 -12.47
N GLU A 257 14.72 -76.38 -13.53
CA GLU A 257 15.55 -77.24 -14.39
C GLU A 257 16.77 -77.80 -13.65
N MET A 258 17.39 -77.02 -12.76
CA MET A 258 18.43 -77.51 -11.85
C MET A 258 17.90 -78.59 -10.88
N LYS A 259 16.62 -78.51 -10.46
CA LYS A 259 15.96 -79.57 -9.68
C LYS A 259 15.58 -80.80 -10.53
N ALA A 260 15.15 -80.61 -11.78
CA ALA A 260 14.75 -81.71 -12.68
C ALA A 260 15.94 -82.51 -13.23
N THR A 261 17.11 -81.88 -13.36
CA THR A 261 18.37 -82.56 -13.77
C THR A 261 18.95 -83.42 -12.64
N GLN A 262 18.52 -83.21 -11.40
CA GLN A 262 18.83 -84.08 -10.25
C GLN A 262 17.81 -85.20 -10.07
N GLN A 263 17.59 -86.00 -11.12
CA GLN A 263 17.04 -87.37 -10.99
C GLN A 263 17.87 -88.38 -11.77
N THR A 264 19.20 -88.39 -11.59
CA THR A 264 19.97 -89.65 -11.48
C THR A 264 21.31 -89.39 -10.78
N ILE A 265 21.39 -89.85 -9.54
CA ILE A 265 22.53 -90.45 -8.79
C ILE A 265 22.31 -90.12 -7.31
N LEU A 266 21.81 -91.13 -6.60
CA LEU A 266 21.81 -91.23 -5.14
C LEU A 266 23.22 -91.61 -4.67
N GLU A 267 23.84 -90.79 -3.83
CA GLU A 267 24.68 -91.27 -2.74
C GLU A 267 24.15 -90.67 -1.42
N PRO A 268 23.77 -91.47 -0.42
CA PRO A 268 23.16 -90.97 0.80
C PRO A 268 24.24 -90.47 1.77
N THR A 269 24.37 -89.15 1.92
CA THR A 269 25.09 -88.57 3.05
C THR A 269 24.18 -88.63 4.28
N VAL A 270 24.42 -89.63 5.13
CA VAL A 270 23.80 -89.71 6.46
C VAL A 270 24.34 -88.53 7.29
N ILE A 271 23.47 -87.57 7.57
CA ILE A 271 23.77 -86.43 8.43
C ILE A 271 23.42 -86.83 9.86
N TYR A 272 24.41 -86.83 10.76
CA TYR A 272 24.19 -87.06 12.18
C TYR A 272 24.03 -85.71 12.89
N SER A 273 22.93 -85.50 13.60
CA SER A 273 22.74 -84.34 14.47
C SER A 273 23.00 -84.73 15.93
N ALA A 274 23.74 -83.91 16.66
CA ALA A 274 24.01 -84.07 18.10
C ALA A 274 23.93 -82.70 18.77
N SER A 275 23.11 -82.59 19.83
CA SER A 275 22.95 -81.35 20.59
C SER A 275 23.93 -81.32 21.76
N LEU A 276 24.81 -80.31 21.80
CA LEU A 276 25.82 -80.11 22.83
C LEU A 276 25.58 -78.78 23.55
N LYS A 277 25.44 -78.81 24.88
CA LYS A 277 25.43 -77.59 25.71
C LYS A 277 26.85 -77.30 26.20
N ILE A 278 27.34 -76.10 25.88
CA ILE A 278 28.71 -75.67 26.16
C ILE A 278 28.64 -74.33 26.89
N TYR A 279 29.44 -74.16 27.95
CA TYR A 279 29.54 -72.92 28.72
C TYR A 279 30.96 -72.37 28.61
N GLY A 280 31.08 -71.08 28.28
CA GLY A 280 32.36 -70.40 28.09
C GLY A 280 32.19 -68.89 27.98
N THR A 281 33.29 -68.16 27.82
CA THR A 281 33.23 -66.69 27.62
C THR A 281 32.87 -66.35 26.17
N ILE A 282 32.33 -65.15 25.93
CA ILE A 282 31.81 -64.73 24.61
C ILE A 282 32.86 -64.85 23.50
N GLU A 283 34.12 -64.48 23.75
CA GLU A 283 35.20 -64.62 22.77
C GLU A 283 35.49 -66.08 22.42
N GLN A 284 35.40 -67.00 23.40
CA GLN A 284 35.58 -68.43 23.16
C GLN A 284 34.41 -69.02 22.38
N LEU A 285 33.19 -68.58 22.64
CA LEU A 285 31.99 -69.02 21.91
C LEU A 285 31.96 -68.49 20.48
N ASN A 286 32.41 -67.25 20.25
CA ASN A 286 32.52 -66.69 18.89
C ASN A 286 33.62 -67.39 18.09
N ALA A 287 34.79 -67.62 18.68
CA ALA A 287 35.86 -68.38 18.00
C ALA A 287 35.42 -69.81 17.66
N LEU A 288 34.62 -70.44 18.52
CA LEU A 288 34.03 -71.75 18.23
C LEU A 288 33.00 -71.66 17.10
N ASN A 289 32.14 -70.64 17.11
CA ASN A 289 31.13 -70.43 16.06
C ASN A 289 31.79 -70.19 14.69
N ASP A 290 32.81 -69.34 14.64
CA ASP A 290 33.57 -69.07 13.41
C ASP A 290 34.24 -70.34 12.88
N PHE A 291 34.74 -71.20 13.78
CA PHE A 291 35.27 -72.50 13.38
C PHE A 291 34.19 -73.40 12.78
N ILE A 292 33.00 -73.47 13.38
CA ILE A 292 31.90 -74.32 12.89
C ILE A 292 31.39 -73.84 11.52
N ILE A 293 31.22 -72.52 11.35
CA ILE A 293 30.80 -71.92 10.07
C ILE A 293 31.84 -72.18 8.98
N ASN A 294 33.14 -72.02 9.28
CA ASN A 294 34.21 -72.27 8.32
C ASN A 294 34.29 -73.74 7.85
N GLN A 295 33.79 -74.68 8.66
CA GLN A 295 33.69 -76.09 8.28
C GLN A 295 32.36 -76.43 7.56
N ASN A 296 31.60 -75.41 7.15
CA ASN A 296 30.28 -75.53 6.51
C ASN A 296 29.27 -76.38 7.30
N MET A 297 29.41 -76.43 8.62
CA MET A 297 28.44 -77.07 9.51
C MET A 297 27.37 -76.05 9.91
N ARG A 298 26.11 -76.49 9.96
CA ARG A 298 24.97 -75.61 10.25
C ARG A 298 24.76 -75.54 11.77
N VAL A 299 24.76 -74.33 12.31
CA VAL A 299 24.44 -74.07 13.73
C VAL A 299 23.01 -73.55 13.81
N GLU A 300 22.20 -74.17 14.66
CA GLU A 300 20.89 -73.67 15.02
C GLU A 300 20.91 -73.31 16.51
N GLU A 301 20.44 -72.11 16.84
CA GLU A 301 20.32 -71.65 18.22
C GLU A 301 19.15 -72.40 18.87
N ILE A 302 19.47 -73.23 19.87
CA ILE A 302 18.45 -73.93 20.64
C ILE A 302 17.90 -72.95 21.68
N GLN A 303 16.78 -72.29 21.36
CA GLN A 303 16.01 -71.50 22.32
C GLN A 303 15.35 -72.46 23.33
N GLU A 304 15.79 -72.45 24.59
CA GLU A 304 15.01 -73.10 25.65
C GLU A 304 13.90 -72.17 26.12
N ASP A 305 12.66 -72.56 25.80
CA ASP A 305 11.42 -72.05 26.39
C ASP A 305 11.53 -72.09 27.91
N ILE A 306 11.76 -70.92 28.52
CA ILE A 306 11.33 -70.72 29.91
C ILE A 306 9.83 -70.50 29.82
N THR A 307 9.11 -71.57 30.13
CA THR A 307 7.68 -71.59 30.42
C THR A 307 7.42 -70.69 31.62
N GLU A 308 6.71 -69.60 31.40
CA GLU A 308 5.69 -69.13 32.35
C GLU A 308 4.54 -68.50 31.56
N ASP A 309 3.38 -69.12 31.73
CA ASP A 309 2.06 -68.78 31.20
C ASP A 309 1.78 -67.27 31.12
N LEU A 310 1.15 -66.84 30.03
CA LEU A 310 -0.18 -66.23 30.09
C LEU A 310 -0.80 -66.16 28.69
N THR A 311 -2.01 -66.70 28.62
CA THR A 311 -2.83 -66.98 27.44
C THR A 311 -3.44 -65.74 26.79
N ILE A 312 -3.81 -65.89 25.53
CA ILE A 312 -4.80 -65.06 24.81
C ILE A 312 -6.15 -65.14 25.58
N ASP A 313 -6.87 -64.02 25.67
CA ASP A 313 -8.22 -63.81 26.28
C ASP A 313 -8.30 -63.32 27.74
N ASP A 314 -7.87 -62.08 27.97
CA ASP A 314 -8.59 -61.15 28.87
C ASP A 314 -8.88 -59.85 28.11
N LEU A 315 -9.88 -59.90 27.22
CA LEU A 315 -10.69 -58.74 26.84
C LEU A 315 -11.98 -58.79 27.67
N PRO A 316 -12.43 -57.66 28.24
CA PRO A 316 -13.50 -56.97 27.53
C PRO A 316 -13.40 -55.44 27.56
N PHE A 317 -13.60 -54.88 26.36
CA PHE A 317 -13.71 -53.45 25.97
C PHE A 317 -12.40 -52.68 25.79
#